data_AF-A0A2V5YWJ7-F1
#
_entry.id   AF-A0A2V5YWJ7-F1
#
_cell.length_a   1.000
_cell.length_b   1.000
_cell.length_c   1.000
_cell.angle_alpha   90.00
_cell.angle_beta   90.00
_cell.angle_gamma   90.00
#
_symmetry.space_group_name_H-M   'P 1'
#
loop_
_entity.id
_entity.type
_entity.pdbx_description
1 polymer ?
#
loop_
_entity_poly.entity_id
_entity_poly.type
_entity_poly.pdbx_seq_one_letter_code
_entity_poly.pdbx_strand_id
1 'polypeptide(L)' 'FLAFENGLWNRISAQDLQSELSVLPQLAWKKAVETGLPGEAEQRLQRQLEERIHTAQPLRLVFKGSPEKKPK' A
#
# COMPACT_ATOMS: atom_id res chain seq x y z
N PHE A 1 5.04 21.94 -17.45
CA PHE A 1 3.78 22.39 -16.80
C PHE A 1 4.09 23.67 -16.02
N LEU A 2 3.10 24.48 -15.65
CA LEU A 2 3.33 25.71 -14.87
C LEU A 2 2.77 25.49 -13.45
N ALA A 3 3.56 25.81 -12.42
CA ALA A 3 3.12 25.83 -11.03
C ALA A 3 2.91 27.28 -10.63
N PHE A 4 1.83 27.54 -9.91
CA PHE A 4 1.57 28.85 -9.36
C PHE A 4 2.09 28.89 -7.92
N GLU A 5 3.19 29.59 -7.70
CA GLU A 5 3.75 29.83 -6.37
C GLU A 5 4.09 31.32 -6.21
N ASN A 6 3.79 31.89 -5.05
CA ASN A 6 4.11 33.27 -4.69
C ASN A 6 3.60 34.34 -5.69
N GLY A 7 2.50 34.09 -6.39
CA GLY A 7 1.93 35.03 -7.35
C GLY A 7 2.57 35.00 -8.76
N LEU A 8 3.50 34.06 -9.01
CA LEU A 8 4.22 33.93 -10.28
C LEU A 8 4.02 32.53 -10.88
N TRP A 9 3.97 32.47 -12.21
CA TRP A 9 3.98 31.20 -12.93
C TRP A 9 5.42 30.70 -13.07
N ASN A 10 5.79 29.75 -12.21
CA ASN A 10 7.08 29.10 -12.28
C ASN A 10 7.05 27.99 -13.34
N ARG A 11 8.05 27.98 -14.22
CA ARG A 11 8.21 26.94 -15.24
C ARG A 11 8.64 25.66 -14.56
N ILE A 12 7.70 24.75 -14.28
CA ILE A 12 8.03 23.39 -13.80
C ILE A 12 8.75 22.69 -14.95
N SER A 13 10.01 22.34 -14.72
CA SER A 13 10.76 21.51 -15.66
C SER A 13 10.22 20.07 -15.62
N ALA A 14 10.50 19.28 -16.66
CA ALA A 14 10.17 17.85 -16.62
C ALA A 14 10.85 17.14 -15.43
N GLN A 15 11.99 17.66 -14.99
CA GLN A 15 12.76 17.14 -13.87
C GLN A 15 12.06 17.38 -12.52
N ASP A 16 11.47 18.57 -12.33
CA ASP A 16 10.73 18.90 -11.11
C ASP A 16 9.47 18.03 -10.99
N LEU A 17 8.74 17.87 -12.09
CA LEU A 17 7.59 16.96 -12.14
C LEU A 17 7.99 15.52 -11.84
N GLN A 18 9.08 15.02 -12.44
CA GLN A 18 9.57 13.68 -12.18
C GLN A 18 9.95 13.47 -10.70
N SER A 19 10.48 14.50 -10.06
CA SER A 19 10.86 14.47 -8.64
C SER A 19 9.61 14.37 -7.76
N GLU A 20 8.58 15.18 -8.00
CA GLU A 20 7.31 15.11 -7.28
C GLU A 20 6.62 13.74 -7.44
N LEU A 21 6.59 13.21 -8.67
CA LEU A 21 5.97 11.92 -8.95
C LEU A 21 6.72 10.75 -8.30
N SER A 22 8.04 10.88 -8.09
CA SER A 22 8.85 9.83 -7.47
C SER A 22 8.48 9.54 -6.01
N VAL A 23 7.82 10.49 -5.34
CA VAL A 23 7.37 10.35 -3.94
C VAL A 23 6.04 9.59 -3.85
N LEU A 24 5.25 9.54 -4.93
CA LEU A 24 3.91 8.93 -4.92
C LEU A 24 3.89 7.46 -4.48
N PRO A 25 4.82 6.57 -4.89
CA PRO A 25 4.82 5.18 -4.42
C PRO A 25 4.93 5.06 -2.90
N GLN A 26 5.73 5.91 -2.25
CA GLN A 26 5.88 5.91 -0.80
C GLN A 26 4.60 6.40 -0.10
N LEU A 27 3.99 7.45 -0.64
CA LEU A 27 2.71 7.96 -0.12
C LEU A 27 1.57 6.96 -0.32
N ALA A 28 1.54 6.27 -1.46
CA ALA A 28 0.56 5.22 -1.72
C ALA A 28 0.70 4.08 -0.71
N TRP A 29 1.93 3.64 -0.43
CA TRP A 29 2.19 2.63 0.62
C TRP A 29 1.80 3.10 2.01
N LYS A 30 2.18 4.33 2.38
CA LYS A 30 1.80 4.91 3.67
C LYS A 30 0.28 4.93 3.84
N LYS A 31 -0.43 5.43 2.83
CA LYS A 31 -1.89 5.46 2.82
C LYS A 31 -2.49 4.06 2.89
N ALA A 32 -1.94 3.10 2.13
CA ALA A 32 -2.39 1.71 2.17
C ALA A 32 -2.29 1.10 3.57
N VAL A 33 -1.19 1.36 4.28
CA VAL A 33 -1.01 0.92 5.67
C VAL A 33 -1.99 1.63 6.60
N GLU A 34 -2.14 2.96 6.48
CA GLU A 34 -3.08 3.76 7.27
C GLU A 34 -4.53 3.31 7.10
N THR A 35 -4.93 2.94 5.87
CA THR A 35 -6.28 2.43 5.58
C THR A 35 -6.42 0.93 5.85
N GLY A 36 -5.39 0.26 6.34
CA GLY A 36 -5.44 -1.17 6.68
C GLY A 36 -5.49 -2.11 5.46
N LEU A 37 -5.17 -1.62 4.26
CA LEU A 37 -5.23 -2.40 3.02
C LEU A 37 -4.42 -3.70 3.07
N PRO A 38 -3.20 -3.75 3.67
CA PRO A 38 -2.48 -5.01 3.83
C PRO A 38 -3.26 -6.06 4.65
N GLY A 39 -3.89 -5.64 5.75
CA GLY A 39 -4.68 -6.55 6.59
C GLY A 39 -5.93 -7.07 5.86
N GLU A 40 -6.58 -6.24 5.06
CA GLU A 40 -7.68 -6.69 4.20
C GLU A 40 -7.22 -7.69 3.13
N ALA A 41 -6.04 -7.46 2.55
CA ALA A 41 -5.45 -8.36 1.57
C ALA A 41 -5.13 -9.74 2.18
N GLU A 42 -4.53 -9.77 3.38
CA GLU A 42 -4.27 -11.00 4.13
C GLU A 42 -5.56 -11.79 4.40
N GLN A 43 -6.62 -11.11 4.87
CA GLN A 43 -7.92 -11.73 5.13
C GLN A 43 -8.59 -12.26 3.85
N ARG A 44 -8.54 -11.51 2.74
CA ARG A 44 -9.08 -11.97 1.46
C ARG A 44 -8.34 -13.19 0.96
N LEU A 45 -7.01 -13.20 1.07
CA LEU A 45 -6.20 -14.35 0.68
C LEU A 45 -6.57 -15.59 1.51
N GLN A 46 -6.74 -15.43 2.82
CA GLN A 46 -7.16 -16.53 3.69
C GLN A 46 -8.49 -17.14 3.24
N ARG A 47 -9.52 -16.31 3.01
CA ARG A 47 -10.83 -16.81 2.54
C ARG A 47 -10.72 -17.55 1.22
N GLN A 48 -9.99 -16.98 0.26
CA GLN A 48 -9.80 -17.62 -1.05
C GLN A 48 -9.09 -18.97 -0.93
N LEU A 49 -8.17 -19.13 0.02
CA LEU A 49 -7.49 -20.40 0.24
C LEU A 49 -8.40 -21.40 0.95
N GLU A 50 -9.19 -20.99 1.94
CA GLU A 50 -10.19 -21.84 2.60
C GLU A 50 -11.25 -22.34 1.60
N GLU A 51 -11.69 -21.49 0.68
CA GLU A 51 -12.66 -21.83 -0.38
C GLU A 51 -12.09 -22.80 -1.42
N ARG A 52 -10.78 -22.73 -1.70
CA ARG A 52 -10.16 -23.53 -2.79
C ARG A 52 -9.48 -24.79 -2.28
N ILE A 53 -9.05 -24.81 -1.03
CA ILE A 53 -8.29 -25.89 -0.43
C ILE A 53 -9.08 -26.46 0.73
N HIS A 54 -9.71 -27.60 0.49
CA HIS A 54 -10.46 -28.32 1.50
C HIS A 54 -9.56 -29.36 2.16
N THR A 55 -8.74 -28.91 3.11
CA THR A 55 -7.91 -29.78 3.94
C THR A 55 -8.64 -30.18 5.21
N ALA A 56 -8.36 -31.39 5.72
CA ALA A 56 -8.93 -31.88 6.98
C ALA A 56 -8.54 -31.02 8.21
N GLN A 57 -7.48 -30.22 8.08
CA GLN A 57 -7.04 -29.26 9.09
C GLN A 57 -7.07 -27.84 8.51
N PRO A 58 -7.42 -26.83 9.33
CA PRO A 58 -7.44 -25.44 8.89
C PRO A 58 -6.04 -24.94 8.51
N LEU A 59 -5.96 -24.22 7.38
CA LEU A 59 -4.71 -23.65 6.90
C LEU A 59 -4.33 -22.42 7.72
N ARG A 60 -3.09 -22.37 8.19
CA ARG A 60 -2.53 -21.21 8.89
C ARG A 60 -1.56 -20.48 7.98
N LEU A 61 -1.90 -19.25 7.62
CA LEU A 61 -1.02 -18.37 6.83
C LEU A 61 -0.04 -17.64 7.74
N VAL A 62 1.21 -17.53 7.29
CA VAL A 62 2.26 -16.77 7.97
C VAL A 62 2.80 -15.73 6.99
N PHE A 63 2.52 -14.46 7.25
CA PHE A 63 2.98 -13.33 6.45
C PHE A 63 4.31 -12.83 7.00
N LYS A 64 5.36 -12.80 6.16
CA LYS A 64 6.68 -12.27 6.53
C LYS A 64 6.70 -10.76 6.28
N GLY A 65 7.03 -9.97 7.31
CA GLY A 65 7.15 -8.51 7.23
C GLY A 65 5.96 -7.72 7.77
N SER A 66 4.90 -8.38 8.24
CA SER A 66 3.81 -7.73 8.97
C SER A 66 4.24 -7.48 10.42
N PRO A 67 4.00 -6.29 11.02
CA PRO A 67 4.24 -6.10 12.44
C PRO A 67 3.36 -7.11 13.19
N GLU A 68 4.01 -7.95 13.98
CA GLU A 68 3.42 -9.08 14.69
C GLU A 68 2.14 -8.64 15.45
N LYS A 69 0.95 -8.98 14.93
CA LYS A 69 -0.26 -8.85 15.74
C LYS A 69 -0.26 -9.99 16.75
N LYS A 70 0.31 -9.72 17.93
CA LYS A 70 0.22 -10.63 19.07
C LYS A 70 -1.26 -10.87 19.40
N PRO A 71 -1.68 -12.13 19.56
CA PRO A 71 -3.01 -12.44 20.06
C PRO A 71 -3.13 -11.95 21.51
N LYS A 72 -4.28 -11.34 21.83
CA LYS A 72 -4.69 -10.97 23.19
C LYS A 72 -5.32 -12.18 23.88
#